data_AF-A0A9E3WTH1-F1
#
_entry.id   AF-A0A9E3WTH1-F1
#
_cell.length_a   1.000
_cell.length_b   1.000
_cell.length_c   1.000
_cell.angle_alpha   90.00
_cell.angle_beta   90.00
_cell.angle_gamma   90.00
#
_symmetry.space_group_name_H-M   'P 1'
#
loop_
_entity.id
_entity.type
_entity.pdbx_description
1 polymer ?
#
loop_
_entity_poly.entity_id
_entity_poly.type
_entity_poly.pdbx_seq_one_letter_code
_entity_poly.pdbx_strand_id
1 'polypeptide(L)'
;MELRSENDPTRSLRYGVYGVLIALAGGSMLGRIAAVNSVDNIRLESYLNAQADKEGKPHRVLQRPFLSGNDRSRWALVRALVENGTYSIDGIICETNWDTIDMVQHQDAEGVWRQYSSKPPLLPTLLAGPYWLIHRATGWTLGDHPYEIGRLLLVLANLLPLLLTMALVAGVVERLGVTDFGKLAVVAAACGATLLT
;
A
#
# COMPACT_ATOMS: atom_id res chain seq x y z
N MET A 1 -9.97 -41.61 -10.61
CA MET A 1 -10.00 -40.63 -9.50
C MET A 1 -9.38 -41.34 -8.31
N GLU A 2 -8.04 -41.41 -8.28
CA GLU A 2 -7.32 -42.13 -7.23
C GLU A 2 -7.44 -41.38 -5.91
N LEU A 3 -7.94 -42.09 -4.90
CA LEU A 3 -7.95 -41.65 -3.51
C LEU A 3 -6.50 -41.46 -3.07
N ARG A 4 -6.09 -40.21 -2.85
CA ARG A 4 -4.80 -39.87 -2.24
C ARG A 4 -4.66 -40.63 -0.92
N SER A 5 -3.61 -41.43 -0.82
CA SER A 5 -3.13 -42.06 0.41
C SER A 5 -3.18 -41.07 1.58
N GLU A 6 -3.88 -41.44 2.66
CA GLU A 6 -3.97 -40.66 3.90
C GLU A 6 -2.60 -40.46 4.59
N ASN A 7 -1.57 -41.22 4.18
CA ASN A 7 -0.21 -41.13 4.71
C ASN A 7 0.78 -40.61 3.65
N ASP A 8 0.73 -39.30 3.38
CA ASP A 8 1.83 -38.58 2.73
C ASP A 8 2.81 -38.11 3.82
N PRO A 9 3.94 -38.81 4.04
CA PRO A 9 4.84 -38.54 5.16
C PRO A 9 5.57 -37.20 5.02
N THR A 10 5.71 -36.68 3.79
CA THR A 10 6.41 -35.42 3.54
C THR A 10 5.47 -34.21 3.57
N ARG A 11 4.15 -34.43 3.61
CA ARG A 11 3.14 -33.36 3.66
C ARG A 11 3.37 -32.36 4.79
N SER A 12 3.57 -32.84 6.01
CA SER A 12 3.78 -31.95 7.17
C SER A 12 5.02 -31.07 6.97
N LEU A 13 6.12 -31.65 6.47
CA LEU A 13 7.33 -30.91 6.15
C LEU A 13 7.08 -29.84 5.08
N ARG A 14 6.36 -30.17 4.00
CA ARG A 14 6.04 -29.21 2.93
C ARG A 14 5.23 -28.01 3.45
N TYR A 15 4.19 -28.25 4.25
CA TYR A 15 3.42 -27.15 4.86
C TYR A 15 4.27 -26.29 5.79
N GLY A 16 5.20 -26.89 6.54
CA GLY A 16 6.19 -26.15 7.33
C GLY A 16 7.05 -25.24 6.46
N VAL A 17 7.59 -25.76 5.35
CA VAL A 17 8.40 -24.98 4.40
C VAL A 17 7.59 -23.87 3.74
N TYR A 18 6.34 -24.13 3.32
CA TYR A 18 5.45 -23.09 2.79
C TYR A 18 5.21 -21.99 3.82
N GLY A 19 4.93 -22.35 5.07
CA GLY A 19 4.73 -21.39 6.15
C GLY A 19 5.93 -20.44 6.30
N VAL A 20 7.15 -20.97 6.30
CA VAL A 20 8.38 -20.17 6.37
C VAL A 20 8.52 -19.24 5.15
N LEU A 21 8.34 -19.77 3.94
CA LEU A 21 8.46 -18.97 2.70
C LEU A 21 7.44 -17.83 2.64
N ILE A 22 6.19 -18.11 3.01
CA ILE A 22 5.11 -17.12 3.04
C ILE A 22 5.37 -16.08 4.13
N ALA A 23 5.85 -16.49 5.29
CA ALA A 23 6.22 -15.57 6.37
C ALA A 23 7.35 -14.63 5.95
N LEU A 24 8.37 -15.14 5.24
CA LEU A 24 9.47 -14.31 4.72
C LEU A 24 8.97 -13.31 3.68
N ALA A 25 8.12 -13.73 2.74
CA ALA A 25 7.52 -12.83 1.74
C ALA A 25 6.65 -11.75 2.40
N GLY A 26 5.79 -12.14 3.36
CA GLY A 26 4.96 -11.22 4.12
C GLY A 26 5.78 -10.22 4.96
N GLY A 27 6.83 -10.70 5.64
CA GLY A 27 7.73 -9.87 6.42
C GLY A 27 8.50 -8.85 5.56
N SER A 28 8.97 -9.28 4.38
CA SER A 28 9.60 -8.37 3.41
C SER A 28 8.64 -7.26 2.96
N MET A 29 7.41 -7.62 2.58
CA MET A 29 6.39 -6.64 2.18
C MET A 29 6.03 -5.69 3.32
N LEU A 30 5.87 -6.20 4.54
CA LEU A 30 5.59 -5.39 5.72
C LEU A 30 6.72 -4.39 6.02
N GLY A 31 7.98 -4.83 5.89
CA GLY A 31 9.15 -3.95 6.03
C GLY A 31 9.14 -2.79 5.03
N ARG A 32 8.77 -3.07 3.77
CA ARG A 32 8.62 -2.04 2.73
C ARG A 32 7.48 -1.06 3.05
N ILE A 33 6.33 -1.56 3.50
CA ILE A 33 5.21 -0.70 3.93
C ILE A 33 5.63 0.20 5.10
N ALA A 34 6.39 -0.31 6.06
CA ALA A 34 6.90 0.49 7.17
C ALA A 34 7.82 1.63 6.69
N ALA A 35 8.57 1.40 5.61
CA ALA A 35 9.50 2.34 4.98
C ALA A 35 8.87 3.30 3.95
N VAL A 36 7.54 3.42 3.86
CA VAL A 36 6.84 4.34 2.93
C VAL A 36 7.07 5.84 3.23
N ASN A 37 7.80 6.16 4.30
CA ASN A 37 8.27 7.50 4.59
C ASN A 37 9.55 7.81 3.80
N SER A 38 9.74 9.07 3.40
CA SER A 38 11.01 9.55 2.84
C SER A 38 12.08 9.63 3.94
N VAL A 39 12.61 8.48 4.35
CA VAL A 39 13.61 8.35 5.42
C VAL A 39 14.81 9.27 5.18
N ASP A 40 15.18 9.47 3.92
CA ASP A 40 16.28 10.36 3.52
C ASP A 40 16.04 11.83 3.91
N ASN A 41 14.78 12.27 3.89
CA ASN A 41 14.41 13.64 4.24
C ASN A 41 14.32 13.87 5.74
N ILE A 42 14.17 12.82 6.57
CA ILE A 42 14.02 12.97 8.03
C ILE A 42 15.25 13.66 8.63
N ARG A 43 16.45 13.22 8.25
CA ARG A 43 17.70 13.79 8.76
C ARG A 43 17.89 15.24 8.29
N LEU A 44 17.59 15.50 7.01
CA LEU A 44 17.72 16.84 6.44
C LEU A 44 16.72 17.81 7.07
N GLU A 45 15.48 17.40 7.23
CA GLU A 45 14.42 18.16 7.89
C GLU A 45 14.81 18.50 9.33
N SER A 46 15.28 17.50 10.09
CA SER A 46 15.75 17.70 11.47
C SER A 46 16.91 18.71 11.54
N TYR A 47 17.89 18.58 10.63
CA TYR A 47 19.02 19.51 10.56
C TYR A 47 18.58 20.93 10.22
N LEU A 48 17.73 21.10 9.20
CA LEU A 48 17.25 22.41 8.77
C LEU A 48 16.36 23.08 9.81
N ASN A 49 15.52 22.31 10.51
CA ASN A 49 14.67 22.85 11.58
C ASN A 49 15.51 23.26 12.80
N ALA A 50 16.54 22.48 13.16
CA ALA A 50 17.50 22.88 14.19
C ALA A 50 18.28 24.16 13.83
N GLN A 51 18.54 24.41 12.54
CA GLN A 51 19.11 25.68 12.08
C GLN A 51 18.08 26.80 12.07
N ALA A 52 16.85 26.52 11.65
CA ALA A 52 15.75 27.48 11.65
C ALA A 52 15.46 28.01 13.07
N ASP A 53 15.54 27.16 14.09
CA ASP A 53 15.41 27.54 15.49
C ASP A 53 16.47 28.57 15.92
N LYS A 54 17.71 28.42 15.45
CA LYS A 54 18.80 29.38 15.74
C LYS A 54 18.60 30.72 15.01
N GLU A 55 17.95 30.70 13.87
CA GLU A 55 17.74 31.86 13.00
C GLU A 55 16.36 32.52 13.18
N GLY A 56 15.50 31.97 14.06
CA GLY A 56 14.13 32.45 14.25
C GLY A 56 13.23 32.24 13.02
N LYS A 57 13.51 31.23 12.20
CA LYS A 57 12.77 30.91 10.97
C LYS A 57 11.73 29.81 11.22
N PRO A 58 10.64 29.78 10.43
CA PRO A 58 9.65 28.71 10.53
C PRO A 58 10.26 27.36 10.13
N HIS A 59 9.75 26.30 10.76
CA HIS A 59 10.11 24.92 10.41
C HIS A 59 9.65 24.57 9.00
N ARG A 60 10.44 23.74 8.34
CA ARG A 60 10.16 23.19 7.02
C ARG A 60 9.68 21.75 7.19
N VAL A 61 8.65 21.39 6.42
CA VAL A 61 8.17 20.01 6.28
C VAL A 61 8.61 19.51 4.91
N LEU A 62 9.70 18.76 4.89
CA LEU A 62 10.29 18.20 3.67
C LEU A 62 9.76 16.80 3.37
N GLN A 63 9.35 16.07 4.41
CA GLN A 63 8.73 14.78 4.27
C GLN A 63 7.42 14.89 3.50
N ARG A 64 7.35 14.17 2.39
CA ARG A 64 6.13 14.06 1.60
C ARG A 64 5.42 12.76 1.97
N PRO A 65 4.09 12.77 2.09
CA PRO A 65 3.35 11.54 2.15
C PRO A 65 3.47 10.84 0.80
N PHE A 66 3.78 9.55 0.82
CA PHE A 66 3.94 8.68 -0.34
C PHE A 66 5.14 9.02 -1.24
N LEU A 67 5.68 7.99 -1.90
CA LEU A 67 7.03 8.03 -2.48
C LEU A 67 7.13 8.84 -3.78
N SER A 68 6.01 9.16 -4.44
CA SER A 68 6.01 9.86 -5.72
C SER A 68 4.73 10.68 -5.95
N GLY A 69 4.78 11.62 -6.90
CA GLY A 69 3.58 12.32 -7.38
C GLY A 69 2.53 11.34 -7.94
N ASN A 70 2.99 10.29 -8.60
CA ASN A 70 2.13 9.22 -9.12
C ASN A 70 1.35 8.52 -8.00
N ASP A 71 1.98 8.24 -6.86
CA ASP A 71 1.29 7.69 -5.68
C ASP A 71 0.34 8.72 -5.07
N ARG A 72 0.82 9.95 -4.88
CA ARG A 72 0.00 11.04 -4.34
C ARG A 72 -1.27 11.28 -5.15
N SER A 73 -1.24 11.09 -6.47
CA SER A 73 -2.46 11.14 -7.30
C SER A 73 -3.55 10.17 -6.84
N ARG A 74 -3.19 8.91 -6.52
CA ARG A 74 -4.15 7.91 -6.02
C ARG A 74 -4.65 8.29 -4.64
N TRP A 75 -3.75 8.70 -3.77
CA TRP A 75 -4.07 9.05 -2.39
C TRP A 75 -4.88 10.33 -2.28
N ALA A 76 -4.65 11.31 -3.16
CA ALA A 76 -5.45 12.52 -3.24
C ALA A 76 -6.90 12.19 -3.60
N LEU A 77 -7.12 11.20 -4.49
CA LEU A 77 -8.46 10.72 -4.80
C LEU A 77 -9.10 10.00 -3.59
N VAL A 78 -8.37 9.12 -2.91
CA VAL A 78 -8.86 8.49 -1.65
C VAL A 78 -9.29 9.56 -0.65
N ARG A 79 -8.47 10.61 -0.51
CA ARG A 79 -8.70 11.73 0.39
C ARG A 79 -9.93 12.55 -0.01
N ALA A 80 -10.03 12.93 -1.28
CA ALA A 80 -11.16 13.68 -1.81
C ALA A 80 -12.50 12.93 -1.63
N LEU A 81 -12.51 11.61 -1.80
CA LEU A 81 -13.71 10.80 -1.61
C LEU A 81 -14.20 10.80 -0.16
N VAL A 82 -13.29 10.72 0.81
CA VAL A 82 -13.65 10.60 2.23
C VAL A 82 -13.84 11.96 2.90
N GLU A 83 -12.94 12.91 2.64
CA GLU A 83 -12.93 14.22 3.31
C GLU A 83 -13.84 15.23 2.60
N ASN A 84 -13.94 15.16 1.27
CA ASN A 84 -14.69 16.16 0.48
C ASN A 84 -15.93 15.58 -0.21
N GLY A 85 -16.13 14.26 -0.19
CA GLY A 85 -17.27 13.60 -0.85
C GLY A 85 -17.28 13.74 -2.37
N THR A 86 -16.12 13.90 -3.02
CA THR A 86 -16.02 14.15 -4.46
C THR A 86 -14.86 13.39 -5.11
N TYR A 87 -14.92 13.21 -6.43
CA TYR A 87 -13.82 12.69 -7.23
C TYR A 87 -12.82 13.77 -7.66
N SER A 88 -13.19 15.06 -7.55
CA SER A 88 -12.25 16.16 -7.80
C SER A 88 -11.21 16.23 -6.69
N ILE A 89 -9.94 16.41 -7.08
CA ILE A 89 -8.81 16.50 -6.16
C ILE A 89 -8.31 17.94 -5.96
N ASP A 90 -9.00 18.95 -6.53
CA ASP A 90 -8.58 20.36 -6.54
C ASP A 90 -8.22 20.88 -5.15
N GLY A 91 -9.07 20.58 -4.17
CA GLY A 91 -8.91 21.05 -2.79
C GLY A 91 -7.78 20.34 -2.03
N ILE A 92 -7.30 19.19 -2.52
CA ILE A 92 -6.25 18.42 -1.85
C ILE A 92 -4.87 18.78 -2.40
N ILE A 93 -4.74 18.89 -3.71
CA ILE A 93 -3.41 19.05 -4.34
C ILE A 93 -2.82 20.46 -4.21
N CYS A 94 -3.62 21.43 -3.77
CA CYS A 94 -3.14 22.76 -3.40
C CYS A 94 -2.51 22.78 -1.99
N GLU A 95 -2.71 21.72 -1.20
CA GLU A 95 -2.09 21.60 0.11
C GLU A 95 -0.60 21.26 -0.02
N THR A 96 0.19 21.71 0.96
CA THR A 96 1.63 21.47 0.96
C THR A 96 1.91 19.97 0.96
N ASN A 97 2.84 19.54 0.10
CA ASN A 97 3.28 18.14 -0.07
C ASN A 97 2.24 17.16 -0.66
N TRP A 98 1.08 17.64 -1.12
CA TRP A 98 0.06 16.83 -1.82
C TRP A 98 0.08 16.99 -3.35
N ASP A 99 1.06 17.71 -3.87
CA ASP A 99 1.24 17.99 -5.30
C ASP A 99 1.47 16.71 -6.12
N THR A 100 0.84 16.64 -7.29
CA THR A 100 1.00 15.55 -8.26
C THR A 100 1.09 16.12 -9.68
N ILE A 101 1.83 15.44 -10.56
CA ILE A 101 1.80 15.71 -12.01
C ILE A 101 0.77 14.83 -12.74
N ASP A 102 0.31 13.76 -12.09
CA ASP A 102 -0.56 12.74 -12.65
C ASP A 102 -2.04 13.11 -12.43
N MET A 103 -2.51 14.12 -13.16
CA MET A 103 -3.89 14.58 -13.11
C MET A 103 -4.44 14.91 -14.51
N VAL A 104 -5.76 14.94 -14.62
CA VAL A 104 -6.48 15.42 -15.81
C VAL A 104 -7.46 16.50 -15.40
N GLN A 105 -7.73 17.44 -16.30
CA GLN A 105 -8.68 18.53 -16.07
C GLN A 105 -9.93 18.30 -16.92
N HIS A 106 -11.11 18.38 -16.31
CA HIS A 106 -12.39 18.18 -16.97
C HIS A 106 -13.47 19.07 -16.34
N GLN A 107 -14.44 19.52 -17.14
CA GLN A 107 -15.56 20.29 -16.61
C GLN A 107 -16.54 19.37 -15.85
N ASP A 108 -16.99 19.78 -14.67
CA ASP A 108 -18.09 19.10 -13.99
C ASP A 108 -19.43 19.37 -14.68
N ALA A 109 -20.53 18.85 -14.12
CA ALA A 109 -21.87 18.99 -14.69
C ALA A 109 -22.32 20.46 -14.78
N GLU A 110 -21.72 21.32 -13.96
CA GLU A 110 -21.96 22.76 -13.89
C GLU A 110 -21.03 23.57 -14.82
N GLY A 111 -20.15 22.90 -15.57
CA GLY A 111 -19.21 23.55 -16.50
C GLY A 111 -17.96 24.11 -15.81
N VAL A 112 -17.75 23.86 -14.52
CA VAL A 112 -16.59 24.32 -13.76
C VAL A 112 -15.42 23.38 -14.01
N TRP A 113 -14.26 23.94 -14.34
CA TRP A 113 -13.06 23.14 -14.53
C TRP A 113 -12.56 22.57 -13.20
N ARG A 114 -12.47 21.24 -13.14
CA ARG A 114 -11.99 20.47 -11.99
C ARG A 114 -10.82 19.58 -12.39
N GLN A 115 -9.94 19.30 -11.44
CA GLN A 115 -8.82 18.37 -11.59
C GLN A 115 -9.18 17.02 -10.96
N TYR A 116 -8.81 15.96 -11.65
CA TYR A 116 -9.07 14.57 -11.27
C TYR A 116 -7.78 13.77 -11.34
N SER A 117 -7.66 12.73 -10.52
CA SER A 117 -6.58 11.76 -10.66
C SER A 117 -6.63 11.10 -12.04
N SER A 118 -5.47 10.95 -12.70
CA SER A 118 -5.38 10.21 -13.96
C SER A 118 -5.40 8.68 -13.78
N LYS A 119 -5.47 8.19 -12.53
CA LYS A 119 -5.39 6.76 -12.21
C LYS A 119 -6.78 6.11 -12.23
N PRO A 120 -6.89 4.80 -12.55
CA PRO A 120 -8.17 4.11 -12.49
C PRO A 120 -8.82 4.23 -11.10
N PRO A 121 -10.11 4.61 -11.01
CA PRO A 121 -10.73 4.99 -9.74
C PRO A 121 -11.08 3.81 -8.84
N LEU A 122 -11.16 2.58 -9.38
CA LEU A 122 -11.67 1.41 -8.65
C LEU A 122 -10.93 1.17 -7.32
N LEU A 123 -9.59 1.12 -7.34
CA LEU A 123 -8.82 0.88 -6.12
C LEU A 123 -8.95 2.04 -5.12
N PRO A 124 -8.75 3.32 -5.50
CA PRO A 124 -9.02 4.45 -4.61
C PRO A 124 -10.42 4.44 -3.98
N THR A 125 -11.46 4.12 -4.76
CA THR A 125 -12.84 4.02 -4.25
C THR A 125 -12.99 2.88 -3.24
N LEU A 126 -12.37 1.72 -3.47
CA LEU A 126 -12.37 0.63 -2.50
C LEU A 126 -11.62 1.00 -1.20
N LEU A 127 -10.53 1.75 -1.29
CA LEU A 127 -9.76 2.23 -0.13
C LEU A 127 -10.48 3.34 0.65
N ALA A 128 -11.36 4.10 0.00
CA ALA A 128 -12.17 5.11 0.67
C ALA A 128 -13.06 4.50 1.77
N GLY A 129 -13.53 3.27 1.62
CA GLY A 129 -14.35 2.58 2.64
C GLY A 129 -13.63 2.38 3.99
N PRO A 130 -12.52 1.63 4.06
CA PRO A 130 -11.76 1.47 5.29
C PRO A 130 -11.16 2.79 5.79
N TYR A 131 -10.78 3.71 4.89
CA TYR A 131 -10.36 5.05 5.31
C TYR A 131 -11.48 5.81 6.01
N TRP A 132 -12.69 5.79 5.45
CA TRP A 132 -13.87 6.41 6.04
C TRP A 132 -14.18 5.86 7.44
N LEU A 133 -14.02 4.55 7.66
CA LEU A 133 -14.17 3.95 8.99
C LEU A 133 -13.14 4.51 9.99
N ILE A 134 -11.87 4.59 9.58
CA ILE A 134 -10.80 5.17 10.43
C ILE A 134 -11.12 6.62 10.74
N HIS A 135 -11.46 7.41 9.72
CA HIS A 135 -11.79 8.83 9.85
C HIS A 135 -12.99 9.03 10.80
N ARG A 136 -14.04 8.23 10.65
CA ARG A 136 -15.24 8.31 11.50
C ARG A 136 -14.98 7.88 12.94
N ALA A 137 -14.12 6.89 13.16
CA ALA A 137 -13.84 6.34 14.49
C ALA A 137 -12.82 7.16 15.29
N THR A 138 -11.85 7.79 14.62
CA THR A 138 -10.70 8.45 15.28
C THR A 138 -10.65 9.96 15.05
N GLY A 139 -11.33 10.47 14.01
CA GLY A 139 -11.17 11.84 13.54
C GLY A 139 -9.90 12.08 12.71
N TRP A 140 -9.02 11.09 12.56
CA TRP A 140 -7.79 11.24 11.78
C TRP A 140 -8.07 11.43 10.29
N THR A 141 -7.26 12.26 9.66
CA THR A 141 -7.27 12.50 8.22
C THR A 141 -5.97 12.01 7.57
N LEU A 142 -5.96 11.88 6.26
CA LEU A 142 -4.71 11.64 5.54
C LEU A 142 -3.81 12.89 5.55
N GLY A 143 -4.36 14.08 5.81
CA GLY A 143 -3.60 15.32 5.93
C GLY A 143 -2.74 15.38 7.20
N ASP A 144 -3.26 14.93 8.34
CA ASP A 144 -2.60 15.00 9.65
C ASP A 144 -1.89 13.69 10.05
N HIS A 145 -2.44 12.52 9.72
CA HIS A 145 -1.84 11.20 10.00
C HIS A 145 -1.58 10.37 8.71
N PRO A 146 -0.85 10.92 7.71
CA PRO A 146 -0.68 10.28 6.41
C PRO A 146 -0.02 8.90 6.50
N TYR A 147 0.92 8.71 7.41
CA TYR A 147 1.73 7.50 7.48
C TYR A 147 1.03 6.37 8.22
N GLU A 148 0.34 6.68 9.31
CA GLU A 148 -0.43 5.73 10.10
C GLU A 148 -1.57 5.14 9.25
N ILE A 149 -2.37 6.04 8.65
CA ILE A 149 -3.49 5.66 7.80
C ILE A 149 -2.98 4.99 6.52
N GLY A 150 -1.96 5.58 5.87
CA GLY A 150 -1.37 5.03 4.64
C GLY A 150 -0.85 3.61 4.83
N ARG A 151 -0.08 3.35 5.90
CA ARG A 151 0.44 2.00 6.21
C ARG A 151 -0.67 1.00 6.50
N LEU A 152 -1.67 1.38 7.29
CA LEU A 152 -2.80 0.51 7.61
C LEU A 152 -3.57 0.11 6.34
N LEU A 153 -3.86 1.07 5.47
CA LEU A 153 -4.54 0.82 4.21
C LEU A 153 -3.68 -0.02 3.26
N LEU A 154 -2.36 0.20 3.23
CA LEU A 154 -1.45 -0.63 2.42
C LEU A 154 -1.36 -2.07 2.93
N VAL A 155 -1.42 -2.30 4.24
CA VAL A 155 -1.51 -3.65 4.82
C VAL A 155 -2.80 -4.34 4.35
N LEU A 156 -3.92 -3.64 4.44
CA LEU A 156 -5.22 -4.18 4.01
C LEU A 156 -5.25 -4.47 2.50
N ALA A 157 -4.71 -3.56 1.69
CA ALA A 157 -4.83 -3.60 0.23
C ALA A 157 -3.76 -4.45 -0.47
N ASN A 158 -2.61 -4.68 0.18
CA ASN A 158 -1.50 -5.39 -0.43
C ASN A 158 -1.06 -6.59 0.40
N LEU A 159 -0.79 -6.43 1.70
CA LEU A 159 -0.24 -7.52 2.51
C LEU A 159 -1.26 -8.65 2.70
N LEU A 160 -2.51 -8.34 3.03
CA LEU A 160 -3.54 -9.37 3.19
C LEU A 160 -3.84 -10.12 1.88
N PRO A 161 -4.06 -9.44 0.73
CA PRO A 161 -4.20 -10.11 -0.55
C PRO A 161 -2.98 -10.95 -0.92
N LEU A 162 -1.76 -10.44 -0.67
CA LEU A 162 -0.53 -11.19 -0.92
C LEU A 162 -0.51 -12.52 -0.14
N LEU A 163 -0.75 -12.47 1.17
CA LEU A 163 -0.76 -13.67 2.02
C LEU A 163 -1.85 -14.65 1.58
N LEU A 164 -3.04 -14.13 1.22
CA LEU A 164 -4.13 -14.94 0.68
C LEU A 164 -3.72 -15.60 -0.63
N THR A 165 -3.15 -14.85 -1.58
CA THR A 165 -2.66 -15.38 -2.85
C THR A 165 -1.64 -16.48 -2.62
N MET A 166 -0.67 -16.29 -1.72
CA MET A 166 0.32 -17.32 -1.43
C MET A 166 -0.29 -18.58 -0.80
N ALA A 167 -1.26 -18.42 0.11
CA ALA A 167 -1.99 -19.54 0.68
C ALA A 167 -2.81 -20.31 -0.38
N LEU A 168 -3.45 -19.59 -1.30
CA LEU A 168 -4.18 -20.17 -2.42
C LEU A 168 -3.25 -20.90 -3.40
N VAL A 169 -2.10 -20.31 -3.74
CA VAL A 169 -1.07 -20.95 -4.57
C VAL A 169 -0.58 -22.24 -3.91
N ALA A 170 -0.22 -22.21 -2.62
CA ALA A 170 0.17 -23.40 -1.89
C ALA A 170 -0.95 -24.47 -1.89
N GLY A 171 -2.21 -24.05 -1.73
CA GLY A 171 -3.37 -24.95 -1.80
C GLY A 171 -3.58 -25.58 -3.18
N VAL A 172 -3.43 -24.82 -4.25
CA VAL A 172 -3.54 -25.30 -5.64
C VAL A 172 -2.40 -26.25 -5.97
N VAL A 173 -1.17 -25.87 -5.63
CA VAL A 173 0.03 -26.67 -5.86
C VAL A 173 -0.01 -27.97 -5.05
N GLU A 174 -0.51 -27.94 -3.83
CA GLU A 174 -0.72 -29.18 -3.08
C GLU A 174 -1.76 -30.08 -3.72
N ARG A 175 -2.80 -29.55 -4.37
CA ARG A 175 -3.83 -30.37 -5.04
C ARG A 175 -3.37 -30.92 -6.40
N LEU A 176 -2.66 -30.12 -7.18
CA LEU A 176 -2.35 -30.43 -8.59
C LEU A 176 -0.90 -30.89 -8.80
N GLY A 177 0.01 -30.59 -7.87
CA GLY A 177 1.41 -30.94 -8.00
C GLY A 177 1.68 -32.43 -7.87
N VAL A 178 2.56 -32.94 -8.75
CA VAL A 178 2.93 -34.36 -8.82
C VAL A 178 4.13 -34.68 -7.93
N THR A 179 5.17 -33.84 -7.94
CA THR A 179 6.42 -34.08 -7.20
C THR A 179 6.62 -33.06 -6.08
N ASP A 180 7.23 -33.49 -4.98
CA ASP A 180 7.53 -32.60 -3.84
C ASP A 180 8.44 -31.45 -4.26
N PHE A 181 9.47 -31.73 -5.05
CA PHE A 181 10.34 -30.70 -5.60
C PHE A 181 9.57 -29.67 -6.43
N GLY A 182 8.70 -30.13 -7.34
CA GLY A 182 7.91 -29.23 -8.18
C GLY A 182 6.99 -28.34 -7.34
N LYS A 183 6.37 -28.90 -6.29
CA LYS A 183 5.53 -28.14 -5.38
C LYS A 183 6.31 -27.06 -4.62
N LEU A 184 7.45 -27.44 -4.03
CA LEU A 184 8.34 -26.52 -3.32
C LEU A 184 8.88 -25.43 -4.24
N ALA A 185 9.31 -25.79 -5.45
CA ALA A 185 9.84 -24.85 -6.43
C ALA A 185 8.82 -23.79 -6.85
N VAL A 186 7.56 -24.17 -7.07
CA VAL A 186 6.50 -23.21 -7.42
C VAL A 186 6.20 -22.25 -6.27
N VAL A 187 6.05 -22.75 -5.03
CA VAL A 187 5.79 -21.88 -3.88
C VAL A 187 6.98 -20.95 -3.60
N ALA A 188 8.21 -21.46 -3.71
CA ALA A 188 9.42 -20.66 -3.58
C ALA A 188 9.51 -19.58 -4.66
N ALA A 189 9.21 -19.90 -5.93
CA ALA A 189 9.19 -18.94 -7.02
C ALA A 189 8.11 -17.87 -6.81
N ALA A 190 6.90 -18.26 -6.39
CA ALA A 190 5.82 -17.32 -6.10
C ALA A 190 6.17 -16.36 -4.95
N CYS A 191 6.75 -16.88 -3.85
CA CYS A 191 7.20 -16.06 -2.73
C CYS A 191 8.39 -15.17 -3.14
N GLY A 192 9.35 -15.70 -3.89
CA GLY A 192 10.55 -14.97 -4.32
C GLY A 192 10.29 -13.90 -5.38
N ALA A 193 9.34 -14.09 -6.27
CA ALA A 193 8.97 -13.09 -7.29
C ALA A 193 8.45 -11.79 -6.67
N THR A 194 7.90 -11.85 -5.45
CA THR A 194 7.43 -10.65 -4.73
C THR A 194 8.57 -9.75 -4.24
N LEU A 195 9.83 -10.21 -4.33
CA LEU A 195 11.02 -9.45 -3.96
C LEU A 195 11.59 -8.61 -5.12
N LEU A 196 11.11 -8.78 -6.35
CA LEU A 196 11.63 -8.14 -7.56
C LEU A 196 11.04 -6.76 -7.87
N THR A 197 10.09 -6.28 -7.07
CA THR A 197 9.51 -4.93 -7.16
C THR A 197 10.20 -3.96 -6.22
#